data_AF-A0A434EPQ5-F1
#
_entry.id   AF-A0A434EPQ5-F1
#
_cell.length_a   1.000
_cell.length_b   1.000
_cell.length_c   1.000
_cell.angle_alpha   90.00
_cell.angle_beta   90.00
_cell.angle_gamma   90.00
#
_symmetry.space_group_name_H-M   'P 1'
#
loop_
_entity.id
_entity.type
_entity.pdbx_description
1 polymer ?
#
loop_
_entity_poly.entity_id
_entity_poly.type
_entity_poly.pdbx_seq_one_letter_code
_entity_poly.pdbx_strand_id
1 'polypeptide(L)'
;IYACTGRHALAQLERDGRRKRLEASGVVIVADTCVVVTPIMPELGPELGNGVLMTNSGKFAHYAPGNTGYAVLYASLADCVESAVLGKPVFTDIAA
;
A
#
# COMPACT_ATOMS: atom_id res chain seq x y z
N ILE A 1 0.35 1.79 6.75
CA ILE A 1 0.30 0.87 5.59
C ILE A 1 -1.12 0.81 5.07
N TYR A 2 -1.35 0.90 3.75
CA TYR A 2 -2.69 0.88 3.15
C TYR A 2 -2.89 -0.36 2.27
N ALA A 3 -3.98 -1.10 2.50
CA ALA A 3 -4.38 -2.22 1.67
C ALA A 3 -5.69 -1.89 0.96
N CYS A 4 -5.62 -1.61 -0.35
CA CYS A 4 -6.80 -1.33 -1.18
C CYS A 4 -7.39 -2.64 -1.71
N THR A 5 -8.69 -2.84 -1.54
CA THR A 5 -9.38 -4.06 -1.97
C THR A 5 -10.83 -3.81 -2.38
N GLY A 6 -11.51 -4.80 -2.93
CA GLY A 6 -12.95 -4.74 -3.19
C GLY A 6 -13.78 -5.26 -2.00
N ARG A 7 -15.04 -4.81 -1.90
CA ARG A 7 -15.99 -5.26 -0.86
C ARG A 7 -16.11 -6.78 -0.69
N HIS A 8 -15.96 -7.55 -1.77
CA HIS A 8 -16.06 -9.01 -1.72
C HIS A 8 -14.91 -9.64 -0.91
N ALA A 9 -13.69 -9.17 -1.09
CA ALA A 9 -12.53 -9.62 -0.34
C ALA A 9 -12.57 -9.12 1.11
N LEU A 10 -13.04 -7.89 1.35
CA LEU A 10 -13.28 -7.39 2.70
C LEU A 10 -14.27 -8.28 3.47
N ALA A 11 -15.38 -8.67 2.84
CA ALA A 11 -16.36 -9.56 3.46
C ALA A 11 -15.76 -10.94 3.81
N GLN A 12 -14.85 -11.46 2.99
CA GLN A 12 -14.14 -12.70 3.30
C GLN A 12 -13.16 -12.52 4.48
N LEU A 13 -12.41 -11.43 4.52
CA LEU A 13 -11.51 -11.12 5.63
C LEU A 13 -12.25 -10.99 6.96
N GLU A 14 -13.47 -10.47 6.95
CA GLU A 14 -14.33 -10.37 8.13
C GLU A 14 -14.81 -11.74 8.61
N ARG A 15 -15.34 -12.57 7.71
CA ARG A 15 -15.83 -13.91 8.06
C ARG A 15 -14.74 -14.77 8.70
N ASP A 16 -13.52 -14.67 8.21
CA ASP A 16 -12.39 -15.46 8.70
C ASP A 16 -11.65 -14.78 9.87
N GLY A 17 -12.14 -13.65 10.39
CA GLY A 17 -11.53 -12.89 11.48
C GLY A 17 -10.17 -12.23 11.14
N ARG A 18 -9.74 -12.29 9.88
CA ARG A 18 -8.45 -11.77 9.41
C ARG A 18 -8.41 -10.24 9.36
N ARG A 19 -9.54 -9.58 9.12
CA ARG A 19 -9.64 -8.12 9.11
C ARG A 19 -9.08 -7.52 10.41
N LYS A 20 -9.61 -7.93 11.56
CA LYS A 20 -9.16 -7.43 12.87
C LYS A 20 -7.68 -7.64 13.12
N ARG A 21 -7.11 -8.76 12.67
CA ARG A 21 -5.68 -9.06 12.81
C ARG A 21 -4.80 -8.11 11.98
N LEU A 22 -5.23 -7.80 10.75
CA LEU A 22 -4.54 -6.85 9.89
C LEU A 22 -4.61 -5.44 10.46
N GLU A 23 -5.80 -4.99 10.88
CA GLU A 23 -5.99 -3.67 11.49
C GLU A 23 -5.19 -3.51 12.78
N ALA A 24 -5.17 -4.53 13.65
CA ALA A 24 -4.34 -4.55 14.86
C ALA A 24 -2.83 -4.49 14.57
N SER A 25 -2.40 -4.86 13.35
CA SER A 25 -1.02 -4.76 12.89
C SER A 25 -0.71 -3.42 12.22
N GLY A 26 -1.63 -2.45 12.25
CA GLY A 26 -1.45 -1.11 11.66
C GLY A 26 -1.77 -1.01 10.17
N VAL A 27 -2.45 -2.01 9.60
CA VAL A 27 -2.95 -1.97 8.21
C VAL A 27 -4.27 -1.21 8.16
N VAL A 28 -4.34 -0.18 7.33
CA VAL A 28 -5.58 0.52 7.00
C VAL A 28 -6.18 -0.11 5.74
N ILE A 29 -7.32 -0.76 5.89
CA ILE A 29 -8.03 -1.38 4.75
C ILE A 29 -8.92 -0.34 4.09
N VAL A 30 -8.74 -0.14 2.79
CA VAL A 30 -9.53 0.77 1.96
C VAL A 30 -10.33 -0.05 0.96
N ALA A 31 -11.65 0.02 1.03
CA ALA A 31 -12.53 -0.73 0.14
C ALA A 31 -13.01 0.14 -1.04
N ASP A 32 -13.12 -0.47 -2.21
CA ASP A 32 -13.79 0.06 -3.41
C ASP A 32 -13.18 1.35 -3.99
N THR A 33 -11.99 1.75 -3.54
CA THR A 33 -11.21 2.86 -4.12
C THR A 33 -9.71 2.64 -3.96
N CYS A 34 -8.91 3.49 -4.61
CA CYS A 34 -7.46 3.49 -4.50
C CYS A 34 -6.96 4.78 -3.86
N VAL A 35 -6.00 4.65 -2.96
CA VAL A 35 -5.39 5.78 -2.23
C VAL A 35 -4.66 6.79 -3.12
N VAL A 36 -4.36 6.45 -4.38
CA VAL A 36 -3.69 7.35 -5.33
C VAL A 36 -4.64 8.28 -6.08
N VAL A 37 -5.95 8.00 -6.06
CA VAL A 37 -6.97 8.81 -6.78
C VAL A 37 -7.94 9.52 -5.84
N THR A 38 -7.86 9.24 -4.55
CA THR A 38 -8.70 9.87 -3.52
C THR A 38 -7.77 10.30 -2.38
N PRO A 39 -7.91 11.51 -1.81
CA PRO A 39 -7.04 12.01 -0.74
C PRO A 39 -7.33 11.29 0.59
N ILE A 40 -6.94 10.02 0.67
CA ILE A 40 -7.12 9.14 1.85
C ILE A 40 -5.85 9.10 2.68
N MET A 41 -4.68 9.20 2.03
CA MET A 41 -3.42 9.26 2.74
C MET A 41 -3.32 10.61 3.45
N PRO A 42 -2.84 10.66 4.70
CA PRO A 42 -2.54 11.92 5.34
C PRO A 42 -1.54 12.68 4.48
N GLU A 43 -1.64 14.01 4.49
CA GLU A 43 -0.57 14.84 3.96
C GLU A 43 0.71 14.47 4.73
N LEU A 44 1.62 13.76 4.06
CA LEU A 44 2.95 13.56 4.61
C LEU A 44 3.61 14.92 4.46
N GLY A 45 3.69 15.64 5.58
CA GLY A 45 4.12 17.04 5.64
C GLY A 45 5.47 17.29 4.97
N PRO A 46 5.92 18.55 4.90
CA PRO A 46 7.15 18.94 4.21
C PRO A 46 8.42 18.20 4.65
N GLU A 47 8.42 17.62 5.86
CA GLU A 47 9.42 16.69 6.40
C GLU A 47 9.72 15.50 5.46
N LEU A 48 8.70 15.03 4.74
CA LEU A 48 8.73 13.86 3.85
C LEU A 48 8.90 14.25 2.38
N GLY A 49 9.42 15.45 2.09
CA GLY A 49 9.49 16.10 0.78
C GLY A 49 10.16 15.34 -0.37
N ASN A 50 10.54 14.07 -0.19
CA ASN A 50 10.97 13.10 -1.21
C ASN A 50 10.55 11.66 -0.85
N GLY A 51 9.34 11.47 -0.33
CA GLY A 51 8.81 10.16 0.07
C GLY A 51 8.73 9.18 -1.11
N VAL A 52 8.88 7.89 -0.81
CA VAL A 52 8.76 6.79 -1.78
C VAL A 52 7.61 5.89 -1.35
N LEU A 53 6.70 5.61 -2.28
CA LEU A 53 5.60 4.65 -2.09
C LEU A 53 5.98 3.31 -2.71
N MET A 54 5.67 2.21 -2.04
CA MET A 54 5.82 0.88 -2.61
C MET A 54 4.46 0.27 -2.90
N THR A 55 4.29 -0.31 -4.09
CA THR A 55 3.00 -0.88 -4.51
C THR A 55 3.15 -2.07 -5.45
N ASN A 56 2.19 -2.98 -5.38
CA ASN A 56 2.01 -4.09 -6.32
C ASN A 56 0.98 -3.79 -7.42
N SER A 57 0.51 -2.55 -7.53
CA SER A 57 -0.45 -2.14 -8.56
C SER A 57 0.26 -1.35 -9.66
N GLY A 58 0.26 -1.87 -10.89
CA GLY A 58 0.83 -1.16 -12.04
C GLY A 58 0.13 0.18 -12.33
N LYS A 59 -1.19 0.25 -12.10
CA LYS A 59 -1.97 1.50 -12.22
C LYS A 59 -1.54 2.54 -11.19
N PHE A 60 -1.35 2.12 -9.94
CA PHE A 60 -0.84 3.00 -8.89
C PHE A 60 0.58 3.44 -9.25
N ALA A 61 1.49 2.51 -9.55
CA ALA A 61 2.85 2.84 -9.94
C ALA A 61 2.91 3.88 -11.07
N HIS A 62 2.02 3.78 -12.06
CA HIS A 62 1.97 4.74 -13.14
C HIS A 62 1.50 6.14 -12.72
N TYR A 63 0.46 6.26 -11.89
CA TYR A 63 -0.11 7.56 -11.52
C TYR A 63 0.45 8.19 -10.25
N ALA A 64 1.14 7.44 -9.37
CA ALA A 64 1.61 7.95 -8.08
C ALA A 64 2.47 9.22 -8.19
N PRO A 65 3.49 9.27 -9.07
CA PRO A 65 4.33 10.46 -9.16
C PRO A 65 3.55 11.70 -9.59
N GLY A 66 2.66 11.54 -10.59
CA GLY A 66 1.85 12.65 -11.10
C GLY A 66 0.76 13.12 -10.12
N ASN A 67 0.15 12.20 -9.37
CA ASN A 67 -0.97 12.53 -8.48
C ASN A 67 -0.55 12.94 -7.08
N THR A 68 0.61 12.47 -6.60
CA THR A 68 1.03 12.63 -5.19
C THR A 68 2.38 13.31 -5.04
N GLY A 69 3.18 13.39 -6.10
CA GLY A 69 4.57 13.87 -6.03
C GLY A 69 5.56 12.86 -5.45
N TYR A 70 5.10 11.73 -4.89
CA TYR A 70 5.99 10.69 -4.36
C TYR A 70 6.55 9.80 -5.47
N ALA A 71 7.83 9.43 -5.33
CA ALA A 71 8.42 8.39 -6.16
C ALA A 71 7.79 7.02 -5.84
N VAL A 72 7.96 6.05 -6.74
CA VAL A 72 7.32 4.75 -6.59
C VAL A 72 8.28 3.58 -6.81
N LEU A 73 8.11 2.55 -5.99
CA LEU A 73 8.70 1.23 -6.14
C LEU A 73 7.58 0.25 -6.50
N TYR A 74 7.67 -0.35 -7.69
CA TYR A 74 6.76 -1.41 -8.09
C TYR A 74 7.35 -2.77 -7.72
N ALA A 75 6.58 -3.60 -7.03
CA ALA A 75 7.07 -4.88 -6.51
C ALA A 75 5.95 -5.92 -6.38
N SER A 76 6.29 -7.15 -6.00
CA SER A 76 5.28 -8.16 -5.69
C SER A 76 4.49 -7.79 -4.43
N LEU A 77 3.34 -8.45 -4.21
CA LEU A 77 2.60 -8.30 -2.96
C LEU A 77 3.44 -8.75 -1.74
N ALA A 78 4.21 -9.84 -1.89
CA ALA A 78 5.07 -10.35 -0.84
C ALA A 78 6.13 -9.31 -0.44
N ASP A 79 6.82 -8.71 -1.42
CA ASP A 79 7.81 -7.66 -1.17
C ASP A 79 7.22 -6.43 -0.50
N CYS A 80 6.01 -6.02 -0.90
CA CYS A 80 5.31 -4.91 -0.27
C CYS A 80 5.03 -5.21 1.22
N VAL A 81 4.66 -6.44 1.55
CA VAL A 81 4.40 -6.87 2.93
C VAL A 81 5.69 -6.96 3.74
N GLU A 82 6.73 -7.62 3.22
CA GLU A 82 8.02 -7.73 3.90
C GLU A 82 8.66 -6.35 4.14
N SER A 83 8.63 -5.48 3.13
CA SER A 83 9.12 -4.10 3.26
C SER A 83 8.35 -3.30 4.32
N ALA A 84 7.03 -3.49 4.37
CA ALA A 84 6.18 -2.86 5.37
C ALA A 84 6.50 -3.33 6.79
N VAL A 85 6.77 -4.62 6.98
CA VAL A 85 7.16 -5.21 8.27
C VAL A 85 8.56 -4.74 8.70
N LEU A 86 9.51 -4.68 7.77
CA LEU A 86 10.90 -4.27 8.06
C LEU A 86 11.09 -2.75 8.16
N GLY A 87 10.11 -1.96 7.72
CA GLY A 87 10.19 -0.49 7.71
C GLY A 87 11.16 0.08 6.67
N LYS A 88 11.58 -0.72 5.68
CA LYS A 88 12.45 -0.31 4.58
C LYS A 88 12.20 -1.18 3.34
N PRO A 89 12.41 -0.67 2.12
CA PRO A 89 12.23 -1.46 0.90
C PRO A 89 13.17 -2.68 0.86
N VAL A 90 12.59 -3.85 0.62
CA VAL A 90 13.28 -5.11 0.33
C VAL A 90 12.60 -5.80 -0.85
N PHE A 91 13.38 -6.49 -1.67
CA PHE A 91 12.91 -7.24 -2.83
C PHE A 91 13.46 -8.66 -2.72
N THR A 92 12.59 -9.67 -2.66
CA THR A 92 12.97 -11.08 -2.52
C THR A 92 13.36 -11.70 -3.86
N ASP A 93 12.84 -11.18 -4.97
CA ASP A 93 13.16 -11.63 -6.33
C ASP A 93 13.68 -10.47 -7.19
N ILE A 94 14.91 -10.01 -6.92
CA ILE A 94 15.70 -9.39 -7.99
C ILE A 94 16.35 -10.55 -8.74
N ALA A 95 15.64 -11.11 -9.72
CA ALA A 95 16.32 -11.87 -10.76
C ALA A 95 17.31 -10.92 -11.43
N ALA A 96 18.59 -11.12 -11.12
CA ALA A 96 19.72 -10.39 -11.71
C ALA A 96 19.86 -10.69 -13.21
#